data_AF-K4HT00-F1
#
_entry.id   AF-K4HT00-F1
#
_cell.length_a   1.000
_cell.length_b   1.000
_cell.length_c   1.000
_cell.angle_alpha   90.00
_cell.angle_beta   90.00
_cell.angle_gamma   90.00
#
_symmetry.space_group_name_H-M   'P 1'
#
loop_
_entity.id
_entity.type
_entity.pdbx_description
1 polymer ?
#
loop_
_entity_poly.entity_id
_entity_poly.type
_entity_poly.pdbx_seq_one_letter_code
_entity_poly.pdbx_strand_id
1 'polypeptide(L)'
;ALTSACYIQNCPLGGKRAVLDLDVRTCLPCGPGGKGRCFGPSICCGDELGCFVGTAEALRCQEENYLPSPCQSGQKPCGSGGRCAAAGICCSPDGCHADPACDPEAAFSQH
;
A
#
# COMPACT_ATOMS: atom_id res chain seq x y z
N ALA A 1 -50.16 -19.67 -11.43
CA ALA A 1 -49.56 -18.32 -11.34
C ALA A 1 -48.34 -18.29 -12.25
N LEU A 2 -48.30 -17.41 -13.24
CA LEU A 2 -47.17 -17.29 -14.16
C LEU A 2 -46.12 -16.40 -13.49
N THR A 3 -45.01 -17.00 -13.02
CA THR A 3 -43.95 -16.23 -12.36
C THR A 3 -43.15 -15.46 -13.41
N SER A 4 -43.31 -14.15 -13.44
CA SER A 4 -42.47 -13.26 -14.25
C SER A 4 -41.12 -13.08 -13.53
N ALA A 5 -40.07 -13.71 -14.05
CA ALA A 5 -38.72 -13.48 -13.59
C ALA A 5 -38.17 -12.21 -14.26
N CYS A 6 -37.82 -11.20 -13.46
CA CYS A 6 -37.20 -9.98 -13.96
C CYS A 6 -35.71 -10.27 -14.26
N TYR A 7 -35.35 -10.29 -15.55
CA TYR A 7 -33.97 -10.49 -15.99
C TYR A 7 -33.26 -9.13 -16.07
N ILE A 8 -32.46 -8.82 -15.05
CA ILE A 8 -31.69 -7.58 -14.99
C ILE A 8 -30.44 -7.73 -15.87
N GLN A 9 -30.47 -7.10 -17.05
CA GLN A 9 -29.36 -7.09 -18.01
C GLN A 9 -28.30 -6.03 -17.71
N ASN A 10 -28.56 -5.10 -16.80
CA ASN A 10 -27.68 -3.99 -16.46
C ASN A 10 -27.12 -4.11 -15.04
N CYS A 11 -26.70 -5.31 -14.63
CA CYS A 11 -25.89 -5.43 -13.43
C CYS A 11 -24.54 -4.75 -13.70
N PRO A 12 -24.15 -3.70 -12.95
CA PRO A 12 -22.81 -3.15 -13.05
C PRO A 12 -21.78 -4.25 -12.79
N LEU A 13 -20.61 -4.20 -13.45
CA LEU A 13 -19.52 -5.14 -13.19
C LEU A 13 -19.16 -5.07 -11.69
N GLY A 14 -19.64 -6.04 -10.93
CA GLY A 14 -19.61 -6.01 -9.47
C GLY A 14 -19.88 -7.37 -8.88
N GLY A 15 -19.20 -8.40 -9.39
CA GLY A 15 -19.12 -9.70 -8.75
C GLY A 15 -17.93 -9.73 -7.79
N LYS A 16 -18.07 -10.47 -6.67
CA LYS A 16 -17.04 -10.77 -5.63
C LYS A 16 -15.67 -11.30 -6.12
N ARG A 17 -15.42 -11.34 -7.43
CA ARG A 17 -14.21 -11.82 -8.08
C ARG A 17 -13.74 -10.94 -9.24
N ALA A 18 -14.33 -9.76 -9.45
CA ALA A 18 -13.79 -8.78 -10.38
C ALA A 18 -12.60 -8.05 -9.71
N VAL A 19 -11.55 -8.80 -9.38
CA VAL A 19 -10.21 -8.22 -9.35
C VAL A 19 -9.88 -8.02 -10.82
N LEU A 20 -10.39 -6.92 -11.39
CA LEU A 20 -9.70 -6.31 -12.50
C LEU A 20 -8.26 -6.15 -12.02
N ASP A 21 -7.31 -6.52 -12.87
CA ASP A 21 -5.92 -6.09 -12.78
C ASP A 21 -5.91 -4.56 -12.86
N LEU A 22 -6.41 -3.94 -11.80
CA LEU A 22 -6.42 -2.51 -11.58
C LEU A 22 -4.95 -2.21 -11.38
N ASP A 23 -4.37 -1.58 -12.40
CA ASP A 23 -3.01 -1.07 -12.38
C ASP A 23 -2.74 -0.42 -11.01
N VAL A 24 -2.04 -1.16 -10.14
CA VAL A 24 -1.81 -0.75 -8.76
C VAL A 24 -0.71 0.28 -8.81
N ARG A 25 -1.10 1.55 -8.82
CA ARG A 25 -0.13 2.66 -8.86
C ARG A 25 0.73 2.67 -7.61
N THR A 26 1.91 3.27 -7.71
CA THR A 26 2.67 3.64 -6.51
C THR A 26 1.91 4.71 -5.74
N CYS A 27 1.87 4.61 -4.41
CA CYS A 27 1.22 5.62 -3.59
C CYS A 27 1.93 6.98 -3.67
N LEU A 28 1.22 8.02 -3.22
CA LEU A 28 1.64 9.41 -3.27
C LEU A 28 3.04 9.61 -2.63
N PRO A 29 3.85 10.52 -3.19
CA PRO A 29 5.10 10.91 -2.59
C PRO A 29 4.86 11.76 -1.33
N CYS A 30 5.72 11.60 -0.33
CA CYS A 30 5.62 12.28 0.96
C CYS A 30 7.01 12.62 1.53
N GLY A 31 7.05 13.32 2.67
CA GLY A 31 8.29 13.69 3.34
C GLY A 31 9.16 14.72 2.60
N PRO A 32 10.37 14.99 3.12
CA PRO A 32 11.27 16.03 2.61
C PRO A 32 11.62 15.82 1.13
N GLY A 33 11.32 16.81 0.29
CA GLY A 33 11.57 16.74 -1.15
C GLY A 33 10.76 15.68 -1.90
N GLY A 34 9.71 15.11 -1.28
CA GLY A 34 8.89 14.06 -1.90
C GLY A 34 9.64 12.74 -2.12
N LYS A 35 10.73 12.51 -1.37
CA LYS A 35 11.57 11.31 -1.49
C LYS A 35 10.96 10.07 -0.83
N GLY A 36 9.97 10.25 0.04
CA GLY A 36 9.22 9.15 0.67
C GLY A 36 7.99 8.74 -0.13
N ARG A 37 7.36 7.65 0.29
CA ARG A 37 6.09 7.14 -0.20
C ARG A 37 5.16 6.81 0.95
N CYS A 38 3.86 6.96 0.71
CA CYS A 38 2.85 6.63 1.69
C CYS A 38 2.69 5.10 1.82
N PHE A 39 2.70 4.61 3.06
CA PHE A 39 2.43 3.21 3.41
C PHE A 39 1.12 3.05 4.19
N GLY A 40 0.53 4.16 4.63
CA GLY A 40 -0.75 4.25 5.33
C GLY A 40 -1.15 5.72 5.45
N PRO A 41 -2.36 6.03 5.98
CA PRO A 41 -2.88 7.40 6.03
C PRO A 41 -2.04 8.35 6.90
N SER A 42 -1.23 7.81 7.80
CA SER A 42 -0.33 8.54 8.70
C SER A 42 1.11 7.99 8.67
N ILE A 43 1.50 7.28 7.61
CA ILE A 43 2.80 6.61 7.50
C ILE A 43 3.48 7.01 6.20
N CYS A 44 4.65 7.66 6.31
CA CYS A 44 5.51 8.03 5.19
C CYS A 44 6.89 7.40 5.38
N CYS A 45 7.38 6.65 4.40
CA CYS A 45 8.70 6.02 4.48
C CYS A 45 9.51 6.18 3.19
N GLY A 46 10.83 6.14 3.30
CA GLY A 46 11.74 6.05 2.17
C GLY A 46 13.10 5.56 2.60
N ASP A 47 13.83 4.89 1.70
CA ASP A 47 15.08 4.20 2.02
C ASP A 47 16.12 5.12 2.70
N GLU A 48 16.26 6.37 2.25
CA GLU A 48 17.19 7.34 2.84
C GLU A 48 16.61 8.14 4.03
N LEU A 49 15.30 8.04 4.27
CA LEU A 49 14.57 8.85 5.26
C LEU A 49 14.19 8.07 6.52
N GLY A 50 14.15 6.73 6.43
CA GLY A 50 13.48 5.91 7.43
C GLY A 50 11.96 6.04 7.31
N CYS A 51 11.26 5.98 8.44
CA CYS A 51 9.81 6.07 8.50
C CYS A 51 9.32 7.14 9.48
N PHE A 52 8.37 7.92 9.01
CA PHE A 52 7.66 8.97 9.73
C PHE A 52 6.22 8.51 10.00
N VAL A 53 5.87 8.27 11.26
CA VAL A 53 4.56 7.77 11.69
C VAL A 53 3.87 8.82 12.55
N GLY A 54 2.71 9.30 12.10
CA GLY A 54 1.93 10.31 12.81
C GLY A 54 2.56 11.70 12.86
N THR A 55 3.54 11.98 11.99
CA THR A 55 4.23 13.27 11.92
C THR A 55 3.76 14.11 10.73
N ALA A 56 4.24 15.36 10.65
CA ALA A 56 3.84 16.30 9.59
C ALA A 56 4.20 15.80 8.18
N GLU A 57 5.30 15.06 8.05
CA GLU A 57 5.80 14.48 6.80
C GLU A 57 4.81 13.50 6.17
N ALA A 58 3.94 12.89 6.97
CA ALA A 58 2.94 11.92 6.54
C ALA A 58 1.54 12.52 6.32
N LEU A 59 1.32 13.81 6.60
CA LEU A 59 -0.02 14.42 6.46
C LEU A 59 -0.60 14.28 5.04
N ARG A 60 0.25 14.39 4.02
CA ARG A 60 -0.14 14.21 2.63
C ARG A 60 -0.68 12.80 2.33
N CYS A 61 -0.30 11.80 3.12
CA CYS A 61 -0.79 10.43 2.94
C CYS A 61 -2.27 10.27 3.24
N GLN A 62 -2.91 11.22 3.92
CA GLN A 62 -4.36 11.21 4.09
C GLN A 62 -5.11 11.42 2.76
N GLU A 63 -4.46 12.07 1.79
CA GLU A 63 -5.02 12.28 0.45
C GLU A 63 -5.30 10.96 -0.28
N GLU A 64 -4.55 9.88 0.04
CA GLU A 64 -4.78 8.54 -0.51
C GLU A 64 -6.19 8.01 -0.22
N ASN A 65 -6.80 8.38 0.90
CA ASN A 65 -8.14 7.92 1.28
C ASN A 65 -9.23 8.43 0.33
N TYR A 66 -8.95 9.48 -0.43
CA TYR A 66 -9.89 10.10 -1.37
C TYR A 66 -9.66 9.65 -2.81
N LEU A 67 -8.58 8.92 -3.08
CA LEU A 67 -8.27 8.44 -4.43
C LEU A 67 -8.97 7.08 -4.67
N PRO A 68 -9.81 6.97 -5.72
CA PRO A 68 -10.56 5.74 -5.99
C PRO A 68 -9.68 4.60 -6.55
N SER A 69 -8.47 4.91 -7.04
CA SER A 69 -7.54 3.92 -7.56
C SER A 69 -6.67 3.34 -6.44
N PRO A 70 -6.56 2.00 -6.34
CA PRO A 70 -5.72 1.36 -5.34
C PRO A 70 -4.25 1.71 -5.58
N CYS A 71 -3.48 1.80 -4.50
CA CYS A 71 -2.03 2.02 -4.58
C CYS A 71 -1.28 1.07 -3.67
N GLN A 72 0.01 0.88 -3.95
CA GLN A 72 0.90 0.13 -3.08
C GLN A 72 2.34 0.66 -3.16
N SER A 73 3.00 0.75 -2.00
CA SER A 73 4.41 1.14 -1.85
C SER A 73 5.25 -0.01 -1.33
N GLY A 74 6.56 0.03 -1.60
CA GLY A 74 7.50 -1.05 -1.28
C GLY A 74 7.36 -2.25 -2.23
N GLN A 75 8.46 -2.95 -2.53
CA GLN A 75 8.43 -4.10 -3.46
C GLN A 75 8.39 -5.43 -2.70
N LYS A 76 9.22 -5.55 -1.66
CA LYS A 76 9.38 -6.77 -0.89
C LYS A 76 8.28 -6.90 0.17
N PRO A 77 7.44 -7.94 0.14
CA PRO A 77 6.49 -8.22 1.21
C PRO A 77 7.21 -8.66 2.49
N CYS A 78 6.62 -8.35 3.65
CA CYS A 78 7.11 -8.71 4.97
C CYS A 78 5.96 -8.83 5.96
N GLY A 79 6.15 -9.58 7.05
CA GLY A 79 5.14 -9.79 8.09
C GLY A 79 3.77 -10.23 7.56
N SER A 80 2.70 -9.77 8.22
CA SER A 80 1.30 -10.06 7.87
C SER A 80 0.71 -8.96 6.98
N GLY A 81 1.02 -9.01 5.69
CA GLY A 81 0.49 -8.05 4.71
C GLY A 81 1.21 -6.69 4.69
N GLY A 82 2.39 -6.62 5.28
CA GLY A 82 3.25 -5.44 5.22
C GLY A 82 4.21 -5.49 4.03
N ARG A 83 4.92 -4.38 3.83
CA ARG A 83 6.00 -4.25 2.86
C ARG A 83 7.19 -3.51 3.44
N CYS A 84 8.38 -3.86 2.96
CA CYS A 84 9.61 -3.21 3.36
C CYS A 84 9.56 -1.75 2.91
N ALA A 85 9.65 -0.85 3.88
CA ALA A 85 9.41 0.57 3.71
C ALA A 85 10.69 1.40 3.83
N ALA A 86 11.67 0.87 4.55
CA ALA A 86 13.06 1.32 4.64
C ALA A 86 13.93 0.14 5.10
N ALA A 87 15.26 0.32 5.16
CA ALA A 87 16.20 -0.69 5.63
C ALA A 87 15.80 -1.21 7.03
N GLY A 88 15.54 -2.52 7.12
CA GLY A 88 15.17 -3.19 8.36
C GLY A 88 13.78 -2.82 8.92
N ILE A 89 12.90 -2.16 8.15
CA ILE A 89 11.57 -1.72 8.60
C ILE A 89 10.46 -2.28 7.69
N CYS A 90 9.53 -3.02 8.30
CA CYS A 90 8.31 -3.50 7.66
C CYS A 90 7.11 -2.66 8.08
N CYS A 91 6.34 -2.14 7.11
CA CYS A 91 5.14 -1.35 7.38
C CYS A 91 3.89 -1.95 6.73
N SER A 92 2.79 -1.92 7.46
CA SER A 92 1.42 -2.05 6.97
C SER A 92 0.69 -0.71 7.11
N PRO A 93 -0.54 -0.56 6.57
CA PRO A 93 -1.32 0.67 6.74
C PRO A 93 -1.57 1.06 8.20
N ASP A 94 -1.51 0.09 9.11
CA ASP A 94 -1.79 0.27 10.54
C ASP A 94 -0.55 0.59 11.38
N GLY A 95 0.66 0.35 10.87
CA GLY A 95 1.89 0.61 11.61
C GLY A 95 3.15 -0.02 11.02
N CYS A 96 4.28 0.28 11.65
CA CYS A 96 5.59 -0.21 11.26
C CYS A 96 6.28 -0.94 12.41
N HIS A 97 7.11 -1.92 12.09
CA HIS A 97 7.96 -2.62 13.03
C HIS A 97 9.32 -2.92 12.40
N ALA A 98 10.33 -3.12 13.24
CA ALA A 98 11.62 -3.60 12.77
C ALA A 98 11.48 -5.05 12.27
N ASP A 99 11.98 -5.32 11.07
CA ASP A 99 11.98 -6.64 10.46
C ASP A 99 13.31 -6.85 9.70
N PRO A 100 14.17 -7.78 10.14
CA PRO A 100 15.45 -8.03 9.49
C PRO A 100 15.29 -8.61 8.07
N ALA A 101 14.11 -9.13 7.72
CA ALA A 101 13.82 -9.50 6.34
C ALA A 101 13.86 -8.29 5.40
N CYS A 102 13.74 -7.06 5.91
CA CYS A 102 13.83 -5.83 5.14
C CYS A 102 15.24 -5.23 5.07
N ASP A 103 16.25 -5.87 5.64
CA ASP A 103 17.63 -5.39 5.51
C ASP A 103 18.18 -5.65 4.09
N PRO A 104 18.95 -4.69 3.53
CA PRO A 104 19.54 -4.82 2.20
C PRO A 104 20.55 -5.98 2.11
N GLU A 105 21.20 -6.32 3.22
CA GLU A 105 22.17 -7.42 3.32
C GLU A 105 21.53 -8.82 3.27
N ALA A 106 20.22 -8.94 3.54
CA ALA A 106 19.50 -10.21 3.38
C ALA A 106 19.35 -10.62 1.90
N ALA A 107 19.63 -9.73 0.94
CA ALA A 107 19.62 -10.03 -0.49
C ALA A 107 20.92 -10.71 -0.98
N PHE A 108 22.02 -10.65 -0.22
CA PHE A 108 23.33 -11.14 -0.65
C PHE A 108 23.73 -12.50 -0.06
N SER A 109 22.95 -13.09 0.83
CA SER A 109 23.25 -14.40 1.42
C SER A 109 22.77 -15.59 0.57
N GLN A 110 23.05 -15.55 -0.74
CA GLN A 110 22.99 -16.70 -1.65
C GLN A 110 24.31 -16.78 -2.42
N HIS A 111 25.37 -17.25 -1.75
CA HIS A 111 26.54 -17.87 -2.36
C HIS A 111 27.10 -18.94 -1.42
#